data_AF-A0A955IV24-F1
#
_entry.id   AF-A0A955IV24-F1
#
_cell.length_a   1.000
_cell.length_b   1.000
_cell.length_c   1.000
_cell.angle_alpha   90.00
_cell.angle_beta   90.00
_cell.angle_gamma   90.00
#
_symmetry.space_group_name_H-M   'P 1'
#
loop_
_entity.id
_entity.type
_entity.pdbx_description
1 polymer ?
#
loop_
_entity_poly.entity_id
_entity_poly.type
_entity_poly.pdbx_seq_one_letter_code
_entity_poly.pdbx_strand_id
1 'polypeptide(L)'
;MPSLFAPSTIRRTLAAGTLFLCAGLGIAAPSVAVIEIEGTPAESEGGFTWLGDGGQTLLGLIETLDTIAVDDEFAGVLLRLKDAHLGMSQVEELGAAIGRLREAGKRVDVFAEGYGTGDLLLGARADKAIIQQGGAVSFPGLYMEEMFLADTLDWIGVKAQLVQVGDYKGANEQMTRSSPSPAWDQNISGLLDAMYANMRHEMKSGRGMSDTKLDDAMRVAWMATGDEAVKAGLIDAEVDLPELPEYLKSEYGEDIEWVKDPYAVHKGGMDFSNPFAIFSQLGQTSHVSVDHPTIAVLHIDGTIIDGDSTSGGLFGGGSSVGSRTIRNAIEDIIKEP
;
A
#
# COMPACT_ATOMS: atom_id res chain seq x y z
N MET A 1 -9.51 -17.46 -10.07
CA MET A 1 -9.94 -17.20 -11.46
C MET A 1 -8.71 -17.31 -12.36
N PRO A 2 -8.83 -17.81 -13.61
CA PRO A 2 -7.69 -17.81 -14.54
C PRO A 2 -7.22 -16.37 -14.79
N SER A 3 -5.91 -16.16 -14.90
CA SER A 3 -5.36 -14.82 -15.15
C SER A 3 -5.79 -14.33 -16.54
N LEU A 4 -6.47 -13.19 -16.59
CA LEU A 4 -6.90 -12.55 -17.84
C LEU A 4 -5.71 -12.13 -18.70
N PHE A 5 -4.57 -11.89 -18.05
CA PHE A 5 -3.27 -11.73 -18.68
C PHE A 5 -2.59 -13.10 -18.74
N ALA A 6 -2.49 -13.69 -19.93
CA ALA A 6 -1.75 -14.94 -20.12
C ALA A 6 -0.25 -14.65 -19.89
N PRO A 7 0.42 -15.30 -18.92
CA PRO A 7 1.82 -15.02 -18.65
C PRO A 7 2.67 -15.51 -19.83
N SER A 8 3.39 -14.61 -20.49
CA SER A 8 4.51 -14.99 -21.36
C SER A 8 5.76 -15.20 -20.49
N THR A 9 6.45 -16.31 -20.71
CA THR A 9 7.72 -16.58 -20.04
C THR A 9 8.83 -15.85 -20.81
N ILE A 10 9.43 -14.84 -20.20
CA ILE A 10 10.62 -14.17 -20.75
C ILE A 10 11.72 -15.22 -20.92
N ARG A 11 12.13 -15.50 -22.16
CA ARG A 11 13.30 -16.33 -22.46
C ARG A 11 14.56 -15.53 -22.11
N ARG A 12 15.07 -15.72 -20.89
CA ARG A 12 16.46 -15.35 -20.55
C ARG A 12 17.42 -16.14 -21.43
N THR A 13 17.81 -15.59 -22.56
CA THR A 13 18.86 -16.15 -23.42
C THR A 13 20.12 -15.33 -23.20
N LEU A 14 20.94 -15.73 -22.24
CA LEU A 14 22.34 -15.32 -22.17
C LEU A 14 23.07 -15.97 -23.33
N ALA A 15 23.21 -15.25 -24.45
CA ALA A 15 24.01 -15.69 -25.59
C ALA A 15 25.24 -14.78 -25.74
N ALA A 16 26.39 -15.31 -25.34
CA ALA A 16 27.69 -14.74 -25.67
C ALA A 16 27.99 -14.95 -27.17
N GLY A 17 28.20 -13.84 -27.89
CA GLY A 17 29.12 -13.76 -29.03
C GLY A 17 28.61 -14.13 -30.43
N THR A 18 28.77 -13.14 -31.34
CA THR A 18 29.17 -13.20 -32.77
C THR A 18 28.16 -12.67 -33.79
N LEU A 19 28.72 -11.88 -34.73
CA LEU A 19 28.16 -11.01 -35.76
C LEU A 19 27.13 -11.59 -36.77
N PHE A 20 26.39 -10.62 -37.34
CA PHE A 20 25.68 -10.57 -38.64
C PHE A 20 24.31 -11.27 -38.75
N LEU A 21 23.24 -10.47 -38.88
CA LEU A 21 22.56 -10.18 -40.15
C LEU A 21 21.42 -9.17 -39.91
N CYS A 22 21.33 -8.09 -40.68
CA CYS A 22 20.15 -7.21 -40.72
C CYS A 22 18.95 -7.99 -41.28
N ALA A 23 18.22 -8.67 -40.41
CA ALA A 23 16.83 -9.03 -40.62
C ALA A 23 15.98 -7.96 -39.94
N GLY A 24 14.88 -7.56 -40.59
CA GLY A 24 14.05 -6.43 -40.17
C GLY A 24 13.77 -6.44 -38.66
N LEU A 25 14.21 -5.39 -37.99
CA LEU A 25 13.82 -5.07 -36.62
C LEU A 25 12.31 -4.81 -36.63
N GLY A 26 11.53 -5.88 -36.47
CA GLY A 26 10.23 -5.72 -35.85
C GLY A 26 10.50 -5.15 -34.47
N ILE A 27 10.01 -3.94 -34.22
CA ILE A 27 9.99 -3.36 -32.88
C ILE A 27 9.23 -4.38 -32.03
N ALA A 28 9.90 -4.96 -31.03
CA ALA A 28 9.22 -5.86 -30.10
C ALA A 28 8.12 -5.05 -29.41
N ALA A 29 6.93 -5.64 -29.28
CA ALA A 29 5.83 -5.03 -28.56
C ALA A 29 6.31 -4.56 -27.18
N PRO A 30 6.00 -3.32 -26.74
CA PRO A 30 6.36 -2.89 -25.40
C PRO A 30 5.76 -3.81 -24.34
N SER A 31 6.54 -4.10 -23.30
CA SER A 31 6.04 -4.84 -22.14
C SER A 31 5.33 -3.91 -21.17
N VAL A 32 4.21 -4.35 -20.61
CA VAL A 32 3.52 -3.69 -19.49
C VAL A 32 3.50 -4.64 -18.31
N ALA A 33 4.02 -4.17 -17.18
CA ALA A 33 4.02 -4.93 -15.95
C ALA A 33 2.62 -4.91 -15.32
N VAL A 34 2.12 -6.08 -14.92
CA VAL A 34 0.87 -6.19 -14.14
C VAL A 34 1.23 -6.52 -12.71
N ILE A 35 0.94 -5.58 -11.80
CA ILE A 35 1.14 -5.74 -10.36
C ILE A 35 -0.24 -5.75 -9.69
N GLU A 36 -0.58 -6.87 -9.04
CA GLU A 36 -1.80 -6.97 -8.25
C GLU A 36 -1.46 -6.66 -6.79
N ILE A 37 -2.14 -5.68 -6.19
CA ILE A 37 -2.06 -5.39 -4.76
C ILE A 37 -3.27 -6.03 -4.09
N GLU A 38 -3.02 -7.01 -3.22
CA GLU A 38 -4.08 -7.77 -2.53
C GLU A 38 -4.01 -7.60 -1.02
N GLY A 39 -5.15 -7.37 -0.37
CA GLY A 39 -5.22 -7.25 1.09
C GLY A 39 -4.48 -6.03 1.64
N THR A 40 -3.90 -6.16 2.83
CA THR A 40 -3.08 -5.10 3.45
C THR A 40 -1.61 -5.51 3.36
N PRO A 41 -0.80 -4.83 2.53
CA PRO A 41 0.64 -5.05 2.50
C PRO A 41 1.27 -4.84 3.87
N ALA A 42 2.19 -5.73 4.24
CA ALA A 42 2.86 -5.67 5.53
C ALA A 42 3.98 -4.61 5.54
N GLU A 43 4.19 -3.97 6.69
CA GLU A 43 5.28 -2.99 6.90
C GLU A 43 6.67 -3.64 7.01
N SER A 44 6.71 -4.93 7.38
CA SER A 44 7.94 -5.71 7.45
C SER A 44 7.67 -7.17 7.13
N GLU A 45 8.70 -7.92 6.75
CA GLU A 45 8.60 -9.37 6.66
C GLU A 45 8.30 -9.96 8.04
N GLY A 46 7.20 -10.71 8.17
CA GLY A 46 6.84 -11.36 9.42
C GLY A 46 7.66 -12.64 9.67
N GLY A 47 7.97 -12.95 10.92
CA GLY A 47 8.66 -14.20 11.31
C GLY A 47 7.87 -15.49 11.03
N PHE A 48 6.61 -15.39 10.58
CA PHE A 48 5.72 -16.51 10.27
C PHE A 48 5.20 -16.51 8.81
N THR A 49 5.92 -15.88 7.88
CA THR A 49 5.62 -15.91 6.42
C THR A 49 5.42 -17.33 5.86
N TRP A 50 5.92 -18.35 6.56
CA TRP A 50 5.76 -19.78 6.26
C TRP A 50 4.38 -20.38 6.56
N LEU A 51 3.47 -19.68 7.24
CA LEU A 51 2.14 -20.20 7.65
C LEU A 51 0.99 -19.82 6.70
N GLY A 52 1.31 -19.26 5.53
CA GLY A 52 0.35 -19.05 4.45
C GLY A 52 0.06 -17.60 4.09
N ASP A 53 0.76 -16.64 4.71
CA ASP A 53 0.67 -15.22 4.36
C ASP A 53 2.06 -14.60 4.24
N GLY A 54 2.87 -15.15 3.33
CA GLY A 54 4.00 -14.41 2.76
C GLY A 54 3.48 -13.30 1.83
N GLY A 55 2.64 -12.43 2.39
CA GLY A 55 1.98 -11.33 1.70
C GLY A 55 2.99 -10.32 1.17
N GLN A 56 2.53 -9.47 0.25
CA GLN A 56 3.36 -8.39 -0.28
C GLN A 56 3.76 -7.46 0.86
N THR A 57 5.04 -7.09 0.95
CA THR A 57 5.46 -5.99 1.81
C THR A 57 5.34 -4.67 1.04
N LEU A 58 5.06 -3.59 1.76
CA LEU A 58 5.05 -2.26 1.17
C LEU A 58 6.40 -1.95 0.49
N LEU A 59 7.49 -2.23 1.19
CA LEU A 59 8.85 -2.04 0.66
C LEU A 59 9.07 -2.85 -0.62
N GLY A 60 8.71 -4.13 -0.65
CA GLY A 60 8.89 -4.97 -1.84
C GLY A 60 8.05 -4.50 -3.04
N LEU A 61 6.86 -3.95 -2.80
CA LEU A 61 6.06 -3.31 -3.84
C LEU A 61 6.77 -2.07 -4.38
N ILE A 62 7.26 -1.19 -3.50
CA ILE A 62 7.97 0.03 -3.89
C ILE A 62 9.24 -0.30 -4.69
N GLU A 63 10.05 -1.25 -4.22
CA GLU A 63 11.25 -1.70 -4.91
C GLU A 63 10.94 -2.29 -6.29
N THR A 64 9.83 -3.03 -6.41
CA THR A 64 9.35 -3.56 -7.69
C THR A 64 9.03 -2.42 -8.65
N LEU A 65 8.30 -1.40 -8.21
CA LEU A 65 7.95 -0.24 -9.03
C LEU A 65 9.19 0.58 -9.41
N ASP A 66 10.13 0.78 -8.48
CA ASP A 66 11.38 1.49 -8.73
C ASP A 66 12.30 0.74 -9.71
N THR A 67 12.31 -0.60 -9.64
CA THR A 67 13.03 -1.44 -10.61
C THR A 67 12.42 -1.31 -11.99
N ILE A 68 11.08 -1.31 -12.11
CA ILE A 68 10.39 -1.10 -13.39
C ILE A 68 10.67 0.30 -13.95
N ALA A 69 10.79 1.31 -13.09
CA ALA A 69 11.05 2.69 -13.52
C ALA A 69 12.36 2.83 -14.32
N VAL A 70 13.38 2.04 -13.99
CA VAL A 70 14.70 2.08 -14.67
C VAL A 70 14.91 0.97 -15.70
N ASP A 71 13.90 0.12 -15.92
CA ASP A 71 13.99 -0.97 -16.87
C ASP A 71 13.39 -0.58 -18.23
N ASP A 72 14.23 -0.52 -19.25
CA ASP A 72 13.86 -0.18 -20.62
C ASP A 72 12.95 -1.21 -21.30
N GLU A 73 12.82 -2.43 -20.75
CA GLU A 73 11.89 -3.44 -21.25
C GLU A 73 10.42 -3.03 -21.06
N PHE A 74 10.11 -2.32 -19.97
CA PHE A 74 8.76 -1.94 -19.61
C PHE A 74 8.40 -0.53 -20.11
N ALA A 75 7.29 -0.41 -20.84
CA ALA A 75 6.71 0.88 -21.21
C ALA A 75 5.78 1.45 -20.13
N GLY A 76 5.32 0.61 -19.20
CA GLY A 76 4.40 1.03 -18.15
C GLY A 76 4.00 -0.07 -17.17
N VAL A 77 3.10 0.32 -16.27
CA VAL A 77 2.55 -0.53 -15.21
C VAL A 77 1.03 -0.44 -15.18
N LEU A 78 0.38 -1.59 -15.13
CA LEU A 78 -1.00 -1.73 -14.68
C LEU A 78 -0.99 -2.14 -13.21
N LEU A 79 -1.42 -1.24 -12.33
CA LEU A 79 -1.65 -1.50 -10.92
C LEU A 79 -3.10 -1.96 -10.74
N ARG A 80 -3.30 -3.21 -10.34
CA ARG A 80 -4.63 -3.73 -10.01
C ARG A 80 -4.82 -3.79 -8.50
N LEU A 81 -5.75 -3.00 -7.98
CA LEU A 81 -6.14 -3.01 -6.58
C LEU A 81 -7.23 -4.05 -6.39
N LYS A 82 -6.89 -5.22 -5.86
CA LYS A 82 -7.81 -6.34 -5.68
C LYS A 82 -8.05 -6.55 -4.19
N ASP A 83 -9.16 -6.00 -3.68
CA ASP A 83 -9.46 -5.95 -2.25
C ASP A 83 -8.28 -5.37 -1.43
N ALA A 84 -7.59 -4.37 -2.00
CA ALA A 84 -6.48 -3.70 -1.33
C ALA A 84 -7.00 -2.82 -0.19
N HIS A 85 -6.37 -2.94 0.97
CA HIS A 85 -6.71 -2.18 2.18
C HIS A 85 -5.44 -1.45 2.62
N LEU A 86 -5.25 -0.25 2.07
CA LEU A 86 -4.04 0.55 2.24
C LEU A 86 -4.25 1.65 3.29
N GLY A 87 -3.31 1.77 4.22
CA GLY A 87 -3.21 2.92 5.10
C GLY A 87 -2.87 4.20 4.33
N MET A 88 -3.18 5.37 4.87
CA MET A 88 -2.89 6.65 4.19
C MET A 88 -1.39 6.87 3.93
N SER A 89 -0.52 6.44 4.85
CA SER A 89 0.94 6.45 4.62
C SER A 89 1.34 5.55 3.45
N GLN A 90 0.78 4.33 3.40
CA GLN A 90 1.03 3.39 2.31
C GLN A 90 0.57 3.94 0.95
N VAL A 91 -0.57 4.63 0.92
CA VAL A 91 -1.08 5.36 -0.25
C VAL A 91 -0.11 6.46 -0.67
N GLU A 92 0.44 7.24 0.26
CA GLU A 92 1.42 8.28 -0.04
C GLU A 92 2.73 7.68 -0.59
N GLU A 93 3.23 6.60 -0.01
CA GLU A 93 4.48 5.95 -0.44
C GLU A 93 4.36 5.28 -1.81
N LEU A 94 3.28 4.51 -2.03
CA LEU A 94 2.96 3.95 -3.36
C LEU A 94 2.71 5.08 -4.36
N GLY A 95 2.05 6.15 -3.94
CA GLY A 95 1.85 7.35 -4.73
C GLY A 95 3.15 8.03 -5.15
N ALA A 96 4.16 8.06 -4.27
CA ALA A 96 5.49 8.57 -4.59
C ALA A 96 6.22 7.65 -5.58
N ALA A 97 6.07 6.32 -5.45
CA ALA A 97 6.61 5.36 -6.41
C ALA A 97 5.96 5.49 -7.81
N ILE A 98 4.64 5.68 -7.86
CA ILE A 98 3.90 6.02 -9.10
C ILE A 98 4.45 7.32 -9.71
N GLY A 99 4.71 8.33 -8.89
CA GLY A 99 5.33 9.58 -9.34
C GLY A 99 6.69 9.34 -10.02
N ARG A 100 7.57 8.54 -9.42
CA ARG A 100 8.89 8.19 -9.99
C ARG A 100 8.78 7.41 -11.30
N LEU A 101 7.83 6.46 -11.41
CA LEU A 101 7.54 5.76 -12.67
C LEU A 101 7.19 6.75 -13.79
N ARG A 102 6.29 7.70 -13.51
CA ARG A 102 5.84 8.70 -14.48
C ARG A 102 6.95 9.68 -14.85
N GLU A 103 7.77 10.10 -13.88
CA GLU A 103 8.97 10.91 -14.14
C GLU A 103 9.98 10.19 -15.03
N ALA A 104 10.09 8.85 -14.92
CA ALA A 104 10.89 8.01 -15.80
C ALA A 104 10.23 7.76 -17.18
N GLY A 105 9.09 8.39 -17.46
CA GLY A 105 8.37 8.26 -18.72
C GLY A 105 7.56 6.97 -18.86
N LYS A 106 7.39 6.21 -17.77
CA LYS A 106 6.55 5.01 -17.76
C LYS A 106 5.08 5.41 -17.57
N ARG A 107 4.19 4.83 -18.38
CA ARG A 107 2.74 5.00 -18.18
C ARG A 107 2.28 4.19 -16.98
N VAL A 108 1.40 4.74 -16.16
CA VAL A 108 0.80 4.04 -15.02
C VAL A 108 -0.72 4.10 -15.10
N ASP A 109 -1.36 2.94 -15.23
CA ASP A 109 -2.81 2.81 -15.17
C ASP A 109 -3.20 2.05 -13.88
N VAL A 110 -4.24 2.50 -13.17
CA VAL A 110 -4.78 1.86 -11.96
C VAL A 110 -6.14 1.29 -12.30
N PHE A 111 -6.37 0.02 -11.95
CA PHE A 111 -7.65 -0.66 -12.08
C PHE A 111 -8.13 -1.18 -10.73
N ALA A 112 -9.42 -1.00 -10.41
CA ALA A 112 -10.03 -1.54 -9.22
C ALA A 112 -11.50 -1.91 -9.44
N GLU A 113 -11.99 -2.91 -8.70
CA GLU A 113 -13.40 -3.30 -8.69
C GLU A 113 -14.33 -2.22 -8.10
N GLY A 114 -13.78 -1.36 -7.24
CA GLY A 114 -14.41 -0.16 -6.68
C GLY A 114 -13.34 0.81 -6.21
N TYR A 115 -13.71 2.06 -5.96
CA TYR A 115 -12.78 3.09 -5.51
C TYR A 115 -13.23 3.70 -4.19
N GLY A 116 -12.49 3.40 -3.12
CA GLY A 116 -12.56 4.14 -1.85
C GLY A 116 -11.64 5.36 -1.84
N THR A 117 -11.54 6.01 -0.68
CA THR A 117 -10.66 7.17 -0.46
C THR A 117 -9.20 6.90 -0.87
N GLY A 118 -8.61 5.78 -0.42
CA GLY A 118 -7.22 5.43 -0.74
C GLY A 118 -7.02 5.16 -2.23
N ASP A 119 -7.93 4.42 -2.85
CA ASP A 119 -7.86 4.06 -4.28
C ASP A 119 -7.99 5.31 -5.17
N LEU A 120 -8.86 6.25 -4.80
CA LEU A 120 -8.99 7.53 -5.51
C LEU A 120 -7.70 8.35 -5.44
N LEU A 121 -7.05 8.39 -4.28
CA LEU A 121 -5.79 9.11 -4.10
C LEU A 121 -4.65 8.47 -4.92
N LEU A 122 -4.59 7.14 -5.01
CA LEU A 122 -3.65 6.46 -5.90
C LEU A 122 -3.99 6.70 -7.38
N GLY A 123 -5.26 6.53 -7.75
CA GLY A 123 -5.75 6.75 -9.11
C GLY A 123 -5.56 8.20 -9.58
N ALA A 124 -5.56 9.17 -8.67
CA ALA A 124 -5.24 10.56 -8.99
C ALA A 124 -3.77 10.75 -9.38
N ARG A 125 -2.84 9.94 -8.86
CA ARG A 125 -1.41 10.03 -9.19
C ARG A 125 -1.05 9.26 -10.46
N ALA A 126 -1.92 8.39 -10.94
CA ALA A 126 -1.77 7.61 -12.17
C ALA A 126 -2.11 8.43 -13.44
N ASP A 127 -1.79 7.89 -14.61
CA ASP A 127 -2.20 8.44 -15.90
C ASP A 127 -3.66 8.10 -16.23
N LYS A 128 -4.13 6.92 -15.79
CA LYS A 128 -5.55 6.54 -15.80
C LYS A 128 -5.96 5.87 -14.49
N ALA A 129 -7.11 6.24 -13.98
CA ALA A 129 -7.90 5.48 -13.03
C ALA A 129 -9.08 4.84 -13.78
N ILE A 130 -9.14 3.52 -13.74
CA ILE A 130 -10.13 2.71 -14.45
C ILE A 130 -10.91 1.93 -13.41
N ILE A 131 -12.23 1.98 -13.48
CA ILE A 131 -13.11 1.24 -12.58
C ILE A 131 -13.79 0.09 -13.32
N GLN A 132 -13.99 -1.03 -12.63
CA GLN A 132 -14.84 -2.11 -13.09
C GLN A 132 -16.25 -1.61 -13.40
N GLN A 133 -16.85 -2.13 -14.48
CA GLN A 133 -18.23 -1.82 -14.82
C GLN A 133 -19.20 -2.21 -13.69
N GLY A 134 -20.04 -1.26 -13.27
CA GLY A 134 -20.93 -1.41 -12.11
C GLY A 134 -20.25 -1.21 -10.74
N GLY A 135 -18.96 -0.85 -10.73
CA GLY A 135 -18.20 -0.52 -9.53
C GLY A 135 -18.70 0.75 -8.84
N ALA A 136 -18.52 0.81 -7.53
CA ALA A 136 -18.88 1.96 -6.72
C ALA A 136 -17.67 2.85 -6.43
N VAL A 137 -17.91 4.16 -6.32
CA VAL A 137 -16.93 5.15 -5.90
C VAL A 137 -17.41 5.83 -4.63
N SER A 138 -16.56 5.91 -3.61
CA SER A 138 -16.89 6.59 -2.35
C SER A 138 -15.71 7.38 -1.79
N PHE A 139 -15.98 8.65 -1.50
CA PHE A 139 -15.11 9.59 -0.84
C PHE A 139 -15.95 10.37 0.20
N PRO A 140 -16.20 9.79 1.39
CA PRO A 140 -17.05 10.41 2.41
C PRO A 140 -16.34 11.52 3.23
N GLY A 141 -15.04 11.72 3.03
CA GLY A 141 -14.23 12.62 3.85
C GLY A 141 -13.71 11.95 5.13
N LEU A 142 -13.29 12.76 6.10
CA LEU A 142 -12.69 12.30 7.35
C LEU A 142 -13.57 12.69 8.54
N TYR A 143 -13.72 11.76 9.48
CA TYR A 143 -14.29 12.02 10.78
C TYR A 143 -13.57 11.19 11.84
N MET A 144 -13.64 11.64 13.08
CA MET A 144 -13.17 10.89 14.24
C MET A 144 -14.29 10.84 15.26
N GLU A 145 -14.58 9.65 15.78
CA GLU A 145 -15.56 9.45 16.84
C GLU A 145 -14.84 9.05 18.12
N GLU A 146 -15.24 9.66 19.22
CA GLU A 146 -14.69 9.37 20.54
C GLU A 146 -15.79 9.15 21.55
N MET A 147 -15.66 8.09 22.34
CA MET A 147 -16.61 7.75 23.39
C MET A 147 -16.12 8.28 24.74
N PHE A 148 -16.97 9.05 25.42
CA PHE A 148 -16.71 9.59 26.75
C PHE A 148 -17.51 8.84 27.80
N LEU A 149 -16.81 8.21 28.74
CA LEU A 149 -17.33 7.25 29.72
C LEU A 149 -17.43 7.82 31.13
N ALA A 150 -17.00 9.05 31.41
CA ALA A 150 -16.96 9.58 32.78
C ALA A 150 -18.32 9.49 33.50
N ASP A 151 -19.40 9.86 32.83
CA ASP A 151 -20.76 9.79 33.39
C ASP A 151 -21.21 8.34 33.62
N THR A 152 -20.81 7.43 32.73
CA THR A 152 -21.08 5.99 32.88
C THR A 152 -20.33 5.42 34.08
N LEU A 153 -19.07 5.80 34.28
CA LEU A 153 -18.26 5.40 35.41
C LEU A 153 -18.85 5.93 36.73
N ASP A 154 -19.26 7.21 36.77
CA ASP A 154 -19.89 7.80 37.94
C ASP A 154 -21.20 7.09 38.31
N TRP A 155 -22.01 6.73 37.30
CA TRP A 155 -23.27 6.00 37.50
C TRP A 155 -23.08 4.65 38.21
N ILE A 156 -22.00 3.93 37.90
CA ILE A 156 -21.67 2.65 38.54
C ILE A 156 -20.81 2.80 39.81
N GLY A 157 -20.58 4.03 40.28
CA GLY A 157 -19.79 4.33 41.48
C GLY A 157 -18.28 4.15 41.30
N VAL A 158 -17.78 4.20 40.06
CA VAL A 158 -16.36 4.09 39.71
C VAL A 158 -15.78 5.46 39.36
N LYS A 159 -14.57 5.75 39.83
CA LYS A 159 -13.87 7.01 39.53
C LYS A 159 -12.52 6.75 38.87
N ALA A 160 -12.32 7.29 37.67
CA ALA A 160 -11.02 7.27 37.02
C ALA A 160 -10.04 8.25 37.73
N GLN A 161 -8.85 7.75 38.09
CA GLN A 161 -7.76 8.56 38.63
C GLN A 161 -6.58 8.52 37.67
N LEU A 162 -6.58 9.45 36.72
CA LEU A 162 -5.55 9.55 35.68
C LEU A 162 -4.80 10.88 35.87
N VAL A 163 -3.48 10.81 35.83
CA VAL A 163 -2.61 12.00 35.87
C VAL A 163 -2.32 12.42 34.45
N GLN A 164 -2.63 13.67 34.12
CA GLN A 164 -2.33 14.29 32.84
C GLN A 164 -1.34 15.44 33.06
N VAL A 165 -0.30 15.48 32.25
CA VAL A 165 0.64 16.60 32.18
C VAL A 165 0.68 17.06 30.72
N GLY A 166 0.25 18.30 30.47
CA GLY A 166 0.14 18.89 29.14
C GLY A 166 -1.30 18.96 28.64
N ASP A 167 -1.68 20.13 28.12
CA ASP A 167 -3.06 20.45 27.72
C ASP A 167 -3.58 19.57 26.58
N TYR A 168 -2.68 19.14 25.69
CA TYR A 168 -3.01 18.34 24.51
C TYR A 168 -2.91 16.81 24.73
N LYS A 169 -2.53 16.33 25.93
CA LYS A 169 -2.46 14.89 26.24
C LYS A 169 -3.84 14.33 26.62
N GLY A 170 -4.80 14.43 25.71
CA GLY A 170 -6.22 14.19 25.97
C GLY A 170 -6.70 12.73 25.92
N ALA A 171 -5.84 11.74 25.67
CA ALA A 171 -6.25 10.33 25.63
C ALA A 171 -6.96 9.84 26.92
N ASN A 172 -6.67 10.47 28.06
CA ASN A 172 -7.31 10.17 29.35
C ASN A 172 -8.71 10.81 29.50
N GLU A 173 -9.07 11.76 28.64
CA GLU A 173 -10.32 12.51 28.71
C GLU A 173 -11.54 11.63 28.51
N GLN A 174 -11.44 10.60 27.67
CA GLN A 174 -12.49 9.61 27.45
C GLN A 174 -12.96 8.92 28.74
N MET A 175 -12.13 8.86 29.79
CA MET A 175 -12.50 8.27 31.09
C MET A 175 -12.74 9.31 32.19
N THR A 176 -12.33 10.56 32.00
CA THR A 176 -12.32 11.60 33.05
C THR A 176 -13.24 12.76 32.78
N ARG A 177 -13.75 12.88 31.55
CA ARG A 177 -14.67 13.93 31.10
C ARG A 177 -15.86 13.32 30.38
N SER A 178 -16.92 14.11 30.23
CA SER A 178 -18.13 13.74 29.49
C SER A 178 -18.11 14.27 28.04
N SER A 179 -17.10 15.07 27.69
CA SER A 179 -16.90 15.68 26.38
C SER A 179 -15.42 16.09 26.21
N PRO A 180 -14.94 16.29 24.97
CA PRO A 180 -13.57 16.73 24.73
C PRO A 180 -13.31 18.11 25.36
N SER A 181 -12.08 18.33 25.81
CA SER A 181 -11.60 19.65 26.20
C SER A 181 -11.38 20.52 24.95
N PRO A 182 -11.36 21.88 25.09
CA PRO A 182 -11.07 22.75 23.97
C PRO A 182 -9.72 22.48 23.31
N ALA A 183 -8.70 22.09 24.08
CA ALA A 183 -7.37 21.77 23.56
C ALA A 183 -7.39 20.46 22.76
N TRP A 184 -8.09 19.44 23.26
CA TRP A 184 -8.23 18.17 22.54
C TRP A 184 -9.05 18.34 21.25
N ASP A 185 -10.18 19.04 21.33
CA ASP A 185 -11.03 19.36 20.17
C ASP A 185 -10.26 20.12 19.08
N GLN A 186 -9.50 21.15 19.47
CA GLN A 186 -8.63 21.89 18.56
C GLN A 186 -7.58 21.00 17.91
N ASN A 187 -6.95 20.11 18.67
CA ASN A 187 -5.88 19.23 18.18
C ASN A 187 -6.39 18.22 17.15
N ILE A 188 -7.50 17.55 17.47
CA ILE A 188 -8.10 16.56 16.57
C ILE A 188 -8.67 17.23 15.33
N SER A 189 -9.41 18.34 15.48
CA SER A 189 -9.95 19.07 14.33
C SER A 189 -8.83 19.58 13.42
N GLY A 190 -7.77 20.15 13.99
CA GLY A 190 -6.61 20.60 13.21
C GLY A 190 -5.88 19.46 12.49
N LEU A 191 -5.79 18.28 13.10
CA LEU A 191 -5.23 17.09 12.47
C LEU A 191 -6.09 16.65 11.28
N LEU A 192 -7.41 16.54 11.46
CA LEU A 192 -8.34 16.15 10.39
C LEU A 192 -8.34 17.16 9.24
N ASP A 193 -8.31 18.46 9.54
CA ASP A 193 -8.23 19.52 8.53
C ASP A 193 -6.94 19.41 7.70
N ALA A 194 -5.81 19.17 8.36
CA ALA A 194 -4.52 19.00 7.67
C ALA A 194 -4.50 17.75 6.77
N MET A 195 -4.98 16.62 7.29
CA MET A 195 -5.08 15.38 6.52
C MET A 195 -6.02 15.55 5.31
N TYR A 196 -7.18 16.16 5.52
CA TYR A 196 -8.14 16.42 4.44
C TYR A 196 -7.58 17.40 3.40
N ALA A 197 -6.86 18.43 3.83
CA ALA A 197 -6.18 19.37 2.92
C ALA A 197 -5.15 18.65 2.04
N ASN A 198 -4.37 17.70 2.59
CA ASN A 198 -3.45 16.88 1.82
C ASN A 198 -4.20 16.02 0.79
N MET A 199 -5.27 15.32 1.19
CA MET A 199 -6.08 14.53 0.26
C MET A 199 -6.63 15.37 -0.90
N ARG A 200 -7.15 16.56 -0.60
CA ARG A 200 -7.62 17.51 -1.61
C ARG A 200 -6.51 17.98 -2.53
N HIS A 201 -5.31 18.23 -2.00
CA HIS A 201 -4.16 18.64 -2.80
C HIS A 201 -3.83 17.59 -3.85
N GLU A 202 -3.71 16.33 -3.42
CA GLU A 202 -3.38 15.20 -4.31
C GLU A 202 -4.44 14.96 -5.38
N MET A 203 -5.72 14.99 -5.02
CA MET A 203 -6.81 14.85 -5.99
C MET A 203 -6.79 16.00 -7.02
N LYS A 204 -6.55 17.24 -6.58
CA LYS A 204 -6.48 18.40 -7.48
C LYS A 204 -5.30 18.33 -8.43
N SER A 205 -4.11 18.10 -7.90
CA SER A 205 -2.87 18.08 -8.68
C SER A 205 -2.89 16.93 -9.68
N GLY A 206 -3.28 15.73 -9.21
CA GLY A 206 -3.33 14.52 -10.01
C GLY A 206 -4.36 14.56 -11.14
N ARG A 207 -5.55 15.11 -10.86
CA ARG A 207 -6.67 15.16 -11.83
C ARG A 207 -6.78 16.50 -12.57
N GLY A 208 -5.87 17.45 -12.34
CA GLY A 208 -5.92 18.79 -12.93
C GLY A 208 -7.19 19.57 -12.61
N MET A 209 -7.73 19.43 -11.39
CA MET A 209 -8.99 20.07 -10.99
C MET A 209 -8.78 21.41 -10.27
N SER A 210 -9.69 22.36 -10.52
CA SER A 210 -9.85 23.54 -9.66
C SER A 210 -10.53 23.16 -8.34
N ASP A 211 -10.45 24.02 -7.33
CA ASP A 211 -11.16 23.82 -6.06
C ASP A 211 -12.67 23.64 -6.26
N THR A 212 -13.29 24.49 -7.08
CA THR A 212 -14.72 24.41 -7.36
C THR A 212 -15.10 23.09 -8.05
N LYS A 213 -14.30 22.63 -9.02
CA LYS A 213 -14.56 21.36 -9.71
C LYS A 213 -14.40 20.19 -8.76
N LEU A 214 -13.38 20.20 -7.90
CA LEU A 214 -13.22 19.17 -6.88
C LEU A 214 -14.39 19.17 -5.90
N ASP A 215 -14.82 20.34 -5.41
CA ASP A 215 -15.98 20.45 -4.51
C ASP A 215 -17.25 19.88 -5.16
N ASP A 216 -17.50 20.18 -6.43
CA ASP A 216 -18.65 19.63 -7.18
C ASP A 216 -18.55 18.12 -7.33
N ALA A 217 -17.37 17.60 -7.65
CA ALA A 217 -17.12 16.17 -7.77
C ALA A 217 -17.30 15.44 -6.43
N MET A 218 -16.79 16.00 -5.33
CA MET A 218 -16.88 15.41 -3.99
C MET A 218 -18.31 15.35 -3.45
N ARG A 219 -19.19 16.26 -3.86
CA ARG A 219 -20.63 16.18 -3.51
C ARG A 219 -21.31 14.95 -4.12
N VAL A 220 -20.87 14.52 -5.30
CA VAL A 220 -21.36 13.29 -5.94
C VAL A 220 -20.68 12.07 -5.33
N ALA A 221 -19.37 12.18 -5.06
CA ALA A 221 -18.53 11.08 -4.61
C ALA A 221 -18.83 10.54 -3.21
N TRP A 222 -19.77 11.11 -2.44
CA TRP A 222 -20.20 10.48 -1.19
C TRP A 222 -20.56 9.00 -1.41
N MET A 223 -21.34 8.74 -2.47
CA MET A 223 -21.60 7.41 -3.01
C MET A 223 -22.02 7.55 -4.47
N ALA A 224 -21.12 7.23 -5.39
CA ALA A 224 -21.33 7.39 -6.83
C ALA A 224 -21.17 6.05 -7.56
N THR A 225 -21.82 5.93 -8.72
CA THR A 225 -21.49 4.87 -9.69
C THR A 225 -20.20 5.21 -10.46
N GLY A 226 -19.61 4.21 -11.14
CA GLY A 226 -18.50 4.43 -12.07
C GLY A 226 -18.78 5.56 -13.08
N ASP A 227 -19.89 5.48 -13.80
CA ASP A 227 -20.34 6.52 -14.75
C ASP A 227 -20.47 7.92 -14.12
N GLU A 228 -21.03 8.03 -12.90
CA GLU A 228 -21.11 9.32 -12.19
C GLU A 228 -19.73 9.87 -11.84
N ALA A 229 -18.82 9.00 -11.38
CA ALA A 229 -17.45 9.37 -11.05
C ALA A 229 -16.62 9.77 -12.29
N VAL A 230 -16.85 9.11 -13.43
CA VAL A 230 -16.26 9.47 -14.72
C VAL A 230 -16.74 10.85 -15.16
N LYS A 231 -18.06 11.13 -15.07
CA LYS A 231 -18.63 12.45 -15.37
C LYS A 231 -18.12 13.55 -14.44
N ALA A 232 -17.90 13.22 -13.17
CA ALA A 232 -17.29 14.13 -12.19
C ALA A 232 -15.78 14.34 -12.45
N GLY A 233 -15.14 13.47 -13.25
CA GLY A 233 -13.72 13.51 -13.58
C GLY A 233 -12.82 12.89 -12.52
N LEU A 234 -13.38 12.16 -11.56
CA LEU A 234 -12.64 11.46 -10.50
C LEU A 234 -12.03 10.14 -11.00
N ILE A 235 -12.65 9.52 -11.99
CA ILE A 235 -12.24 8.31 -12.69
C ILE A 235 -12.16 8.62 -14.19
N ASP A 236 -11.30 7.92 -14.94
CA ASP A 236 -11.10 8.17 -16.36
C ASP A 236 -11.98 7.29 -17.24
N ALA A 237 -12.20 6.03 -16.84
CA ALA A 237 -13.00 5.09 -17.61
C ALA A 237 -13.67 4.04 -16.73
N GLU A 238 -14.82 3.57 -17.19
CA GLU A 238 -15.54 2.41 -16.65
C GLU A 238 -15.45 1.29 -17.69
N VAL A 239 -14.78 0.20 -17.34
CA VAL A 239 -14.45 -0.91 -18.26
C VAL A 239 -14.63 -2.23 -17.53
N ASP A 240 -15.30 -3.20 -18.16
CA ASP A 240 -15.39 -4.55 -17.59
C ASP A 240 -14.04 -5.26 -17.67
N LEU A 241 -13.66 -5.95 -16.61
CA LEU A 241 -12.36 -6.59 -16.42
C LEU A 241 -11.95 -7.52 -17.60
N PRO A 242 -12.86 -8.30 -18.24
CA PRO A 242 -12.54 -9.06 -19.46
C PRO A 242 -12.19 -8.20 -20.68
N GLU A 243 -12.70 -6.97 -20.75
CA GLU A 243 -12.48 -6.01 -21.85
C GLU A 243 -11.26 -5.11 -21.59
N LEU A 244 -10.79 -5.04 -20.33
CA LEU A 244 -9.65 -4.22 -19.92
C LEU A 244 -8.38 -4.42 -20.77
N PRO A 245 -7.94 -5.65 -21.12
CA PRO A 245 -6.74 -5.83 -21.94
C PRO A 245 -6.88 -5.19 -23.32
N GLU A 246 -8.06 -5.25 -23.93
CA GLU A 246 -8.31 -4.67 -25.26
C GLU A 246 -8.42 -3.14 -25.17
N TYR A 247 -9.08 -2.63 -24.13
CA TYR A 247 -9.12 -1.20 -23.84
C TYR A 247 -7.70 -0.63 -23.69
N LEU A 248 -6.85 -1.27 -22.89
CA LEU A 248 -5.47 -0.81 -22.67
C LEU A 248 -4.62 -0.92 -23.94
N LYS A 249 -4.73 -1.98 -24.74
CA LYS A 249 -4.07 -2.03 -26.06
C LYS A 249 -4.43 -0.83 -26.94
N SER A 250 -5.71 -0.47 -26.98
CA SER A 250 -6.16 0.69 -27.77
C SER A 250 -5.58 2.01 -27.25
N GLU A 251 -5.39 2.11 -25.94
CA GLU A 251 -4.84 3.29 -25.26
C GLU A 251 -3.32 3.45 -25.46
N TYR A 252 -2.57 2.35 -25.57
CA TYR A 252 -1.13 2.40 -25.91
C TYR A 252 -0.91 2.57 -27.42
N GLY A 253 -1.90 2.22 -28.25
CA GLY A 253 -1.84 2.39 -29.70
C GLY A 253 -1.00 1.35 -30.45
N GLU A 254 -0.56 0.30 -29.75
CA GLU A 254 0.23 -0.81 -30.30
C GLU A 254 -0.06 -2.12 -29.54
N ASP A 255 0.41 -3.25 -30.07
CA ASP A 255 0.34 -4.52 -29.35
C ASP A 255 1.24 -4.45 -28.10
N ILE A 256 0.74 -4.94 -26.97
CA ILE A 256 1.44 -4.94 -25.68
C ILE A 256 1.68 -6.38 -25.23
N GLU A 257 2.86 -6.65 -24.68
CA GLU A 257 3.14 -7.87 -23.94
C GLU A 257 2.86 -7.67 -22.45
N TRP A 258 2.03 -8.54 -21.86
CA TRP A 258 1.70 -8.46 -20.43
C TRP A 258 2.63 -9.33 -19.62
N VAL A 259 3.41 -8.71 -18.73
CA VAL A 259 4.29 -9.45 -17.81
C VAL A 259 3.74 -9.31 -16.40
N LYS A 260 3.22 -10.41 -15.86
CA LYS A 260 2.70 -10.43 -14.49
C LYS A 260 3.85 -10.59 -13.49
N ASP A 261 3.87 -9.72 -12.48
CA ASP A 261 4.81 -9.79 -11.35
C ASP A 261 6.29 -9.97 -11.76
N PRO A 262 6.84 -9.13 -12.68
CA PRO A 262 8.14 -9.36 -13.34
C PRO A 262 9.32 -9.47 -12.38
N TYR A 263 9.22 -8.81 -11.23
CA TYR A 263 10.25 -8.72 -10.21
C TYR A 263 9.76 -9.15 -8.84
N ALA A 264 8.72 -9.98 -8.75
CA ALA A 264 8.27 -10.47 -7.44
C ALA A 264 9.46 -11.01 -6.64
N VAL A 265 9.88 -10.19 -5.66
CA VAL A 265 10.85 -10.56 -4.65
C VAL A 265 10.29 -11.82 -4.03
N HIS A 266 11.05 -12.91 -4.11
CA HIS A 266 10.62 -14.27 -3.86
C HIS A 266 9.37 -14.32 -2.98
N LYS A 267 8.23 -14.77 -3.55
CA LYS A 267 7.19 -15.36 -2.71
C LYS A 267 7.93 -16.42 -1.91
N GLY A 268 8.20 -16.15 -0.63
CA GLY A 268 8.77 -17.09 0.32
C GLY A 268 7.77 -18.21 0.63
N GLY A 269 7.11 -18.72 -0.40
CA GLY A 269 6.25 -19.88 -0.35
C GLY A 269 7.14 -21.10 -0.26
N MET A 270 7.34 -21.54 0.98
CA MET A 270 7.91 -22.84 1.28
C MET A 270 7.11 -23.92 0.54
N ASP A 271 7.80 -24.88 -0.06
CA ASP A 271 7.13 -26.04 -0.65
C ASP A 271 6.53 -26.92 0.45
N PHE A 272 5.24 -26.71 0.75
CA PHE A 272 4.50 -27.47 1.75
C PHE A 272 4.35 -28.97 1.41
N SER A 273 4.77 -29.40 0.22
CA SER A 273 4.80 -30.83 -0.12
C SER A 273 5.97 -31.55 0.55
N ASN A 274 6.97 -30.83 1.06
CA ASN A 274 8.14 -31.41 1.71
C ASN A 274 8.19 -31.11 3.22
N PRO A 275 7.74 -32.03 4.09
CA PRO A 275 7.77 -31.83 5.54
C PRO A 275 9.20 -31.65 6.10
N PHE A 276 10.24 -32.06 5.38
CA PHE A 276 11.63 -31.92 5.80
C PHE A 276 12.16 -30.48 5.68
N ALA A 277 11.63 -29.69 4.74
CA ALA A 277 12.01 -28.28 4.55
C ALA A 277 11.52 -27.39 5.72
N ILE A 278 10.37 -27.73 6.29
CA ILE A 278 9.79 -27.08 7.47
C ILE A 278 10.69 -27.29 8.70
N PHE A 279 11.13 -28.54 8.91
CA PHE A 279 12.01 -28.89 10.04
C PHE A 279 13.41 -28.30 9.92
N SER A 280 13.95 -28.14 8.71
CA SER A 280 15.27 -27.52 8.54
C SER A 280 15.29 -26.02 8.83
N GLN A 281 14.19 -25.31 8.57
CA GLN A 281 14.11 -23.85 8.73
C GLN A 281 13.88 -23.44 10.20
N LEU A 282 13.12 -24.23 10.98
CA LEU A 282 12.90 -24.01 12.42
C LEU A 282 14.20 -24.05 13.25
N GLY A 283 15.26 -24.65 12.72
CA GLY A 283 16.59 -24.69 13.33
C GLY A 283 17.60 -23.69 12.76
N GLN A 284 17.23 -22.89 11.75
CA GLN A 284 18.12 -21.89 11.16
C GLN A 284 17.92 -20.54 11.84
N THR A 285 18.83 -20.20 12.74
CA THR A 285 19.10 -18.80 13.06
C THR A 285 19.94 -18.23 11.93
N SER A 286 19.36 -17.39 11.08
CA SER A 286 20.09 -16.66 10.03
C SER A 286 21.06 -15.70 10.72
N HIS A 287 22.30 -16.15 10.99
CA HIS A 287 23.39 -15.23 11.28
C HIS A 287 23.79 -14.56 9.97
N VAL A 288 23.23 -13.38 9.73
CA VAL A 288 23.72 -12.50 8.67
C VAL A 288 25.04 -11.92 9.18
N SER A 289 26.16 -12.39 8.62
CA SER A 289 27.46 -11.74 8.85
C SER A 289 27.59 -10.63 7.82
N VAL A 290 27.64 -9.39 8.30
CA VAL A 290 27.85 -8.23 7.46
C VAL A 290 29.36 -8.00 7.27
N ASP A 291 29.85 -8.00 6.03
CA ASP A 291 31.28 -7.80 5.69
C ASP A 291 31.55 -6.51 4.90
N HIS A 292 30.52 -5.68 4.72
CA HIS A 292 30.56 -4.41 4.01
C HIS A 292 29.72 -3.34 4.74
N PRO A 293 29.97 -2.04 4.51
CA PRO A 293 29.16 -0.97 5.12
C PRO A 293 27.67 -1.20 4.88
N THR A 294 26.89 -1.25 5.97
CA THR A 294 25.47 -1.60 5.95
C THR A 294 24.68 -0.67 6.85
N ILE A 295 23.42 -0.43 6.51
CA ILE A 295 22.47 0.32 7.33
C ILE A 295 21.49 -0.70 7.92
N ALA A 296 21.49 -0.82 9.25
CA ALA A 296 20.50 -1.64 9.94
C ALA A 296 19.16 -0.89 10.03
N VAL A 297 18.07 -1.57 9.64
CA VAL A 297 16.71 -1.07 9.76
C VAL A 297 16.01 -1.85 10.88
N LEU A 298 15.60 -1.15 11.93
CA LEU A 298 14.90 -1.74 13.07
C LEU A 298 13.45 -1.26 13.08
N HIS A 299 12.51 -2.19 12.85
CA HIS A 299 11.08 -1.89 12.86
C HIS A 299 10.55 -1.81 14.30
N ILE A 300 9.88 -0.70 14.62
CA ILE A 300 9.13 -0.50 15.87
C ILE A 300 7.68 -0.29 15.46
N ASP A 301 6.94 -1.39 15.39
CA ASP A 301 5.54 -1.42 14.97
C ASP A 301 4.65 -2.02 16.07
N GLY A 302 3.70 -1.22 16.56
CA GLY A 302 2.76 -1.58 17.61
C GLY A 302 2.97 -0.83 18.93
N THR A 303 2.13 -1.18 19.92
CA THR A 303 2.18 -0.55 21.24
C THR A 303 3.48 -0.91 21.96
N ILE A 304 4.15 0.08 22.53
CA ILE A 304 5.37 -0.14 23.32
C ILE A 304 4.99 -0.65 24.71
N ILE A 305 5.57 -1.78 25.11
CA ILE A 305 5.37 -2.41 26.41
C ILE A 305 6.71 -2.62 27.12
N ASP A 306 6.65 -2.79 28.44
CA ASP A 306 7.79 -3.24 29.21
C ASP A 306 8.04 -4.74 29.02
N GLY A 307 9.31 -5.12 28.84
CA GLY A 307 9.71 -6.51 28.70
C GLY A 307 9.95 -6.91 27.26
N ASP A 308 9.55 -8.13 26.91
CA ASP A 308 9.85 -8.73 25.61
C ASP A 308 8.71 -8.47 24.61
N SER A 309 9.04 -8.31 23.34
CA SER A 309 8.05 -8.17 22.26
C SER A 309 7.18 -9.42 22.19
N THR A 310 5.90 -9.22 21.88
CA THR A 310 4.97 -10.33 21.65
C THR A 310 4.45 -10.26 20.23
N SER A 311 4.58 -11.37 19.51
CA SER A 311 3.81 -11.58 18.28
C SER A 311 2.37 -11.88 18.66
N GLY A 312 1.42 -11.31 17.90
CA GLY A 312 0.00 -11.59 18.11
C GLY A 312 -0.27 -13.11 18.11
N GLY A 313 -1.10 -13.57 19.04
CA GLY A 313 -1.42 -14.99 19.15
C GLY A 313 -2.32 -15.48 18.02
N LEU A 314 -2.29 -16.79 17.76
CA LEU A 314 -3.15 -17.48 16.76
C LEU A 314 -4.66 -17.25 16.97
N PHE A 315 -5.07 -16.84 18.16
CA PHE A 315 -6.47 -16.58 18.53
C PHE A 315 -6.77 -15.08 18.74
N GLY A 316 -5.93 -14.21 18.21
CA GLY A 316 -6.03 -12.77 18.39
C GLY A 316 -5.19 -12.25 19.57
N GLY A 317 -4.84 -10.97 19.47
CA GLY A 317 -3.91 -10.24 20.33
C GLY A 317 -3.03 -9.37 19.44
N GLY A 318 -2.99 -8.06 19.68
CA GLY A 318 -2.15 -7.15 18.89
C GLY A 318 -0.66 -7.47 19.07
N SER A 319 0.15 -7.19 18.05
CA SER A 319 1.60 -7.14 18.22
C SER A 319 1.96 -5.99 19.19
N SER A 320 2.99 -6.22 20.00
CA SER A 320 3.54 -5.16 20.85
C SER A 320 5.05 -5.22 20.86
N VAL A 321 5.65 -4.05 20.97
CA VAL A 321 7.09 -3.86 20.94
C VAL A 321 7.62 -3.79 22.36
N GLY A 322 8.39 -4.78 22.77
CA GLY A 322 8.97 -4.86 24.10
C GLY A 322 10.25 -4.06 24.22
N SER A 323 10.35 -3.25 25.28
CA SER A 323 11.54 -2.42 25.56
C SER A 323 12.84 -3.23 25.67
N ARG A 324 12.80 -4.46 26.20
CA ARG A 324 13.96 -5.34 26.29
C ARG A 324 14.37 -5.89 24.93
N THR A 325 13.41 -6.32 24.11
CA THR A 325 13.70 -6.84 22.77
C THR A 325 14.35 -5.79 21.90
N ILE A 326 13.81 -4.57 21.88
CA ILE A 326 14.39 -3.45 21.11
C ILE A 326 15.77 -3.07 21.62
N ARG A 327 15.94 -2.99 22.94
CA ARG A 327 17.27 -2.70 23.51
C ARG A 327 18.31 -3.73 23.09
N ASN A 328 17.99 -5.02 23.19
CA ASN A 328 18.91 -6.08 22.80
C ASN A 328 19.25 -6.02 21.31
N ALA A 329 18.24 -5.79 20.45
CA ALA A 329 18.45 -5.62 19.01
C ALA A 329 19.40 -4.44 18.71
N ILE A 330 19.21 -3.29 19.37
CA ILE A 330 20.12 -2.14 19.24
C ILE A 330 21.54 -2.50 19.72
N GLU A 331 21.66 -3.18 20.86
CA GLU A 331 22.97 -3.62 21.38
C GLU A 331 23.68 -4.59 20.43
N ASP A 332 22.94 -5.44 19.73
CA ASP A 332 23.50 -6.38 18.76
C ASP A 332 23.92 -5.66 17.47
N ILE A 333 23.08 -4.76 16.95
CA ILE A 333 23.43 -3.89 15.80
C ILE A 333 24.72 -3.08 16.08
N ILE A 334 24.87 -2.53 17.28
CA ILE A 334 26.06 -1.74 17.65
C ILE A 334 27.34 -2.60 17.72
N LYS A 335 27.21 -3.91 17.96
CA LYS A 335 28.36 -4.83 18.01
C LYS A 335 28.78 -5.32 16.64
N GLU A 336 27.97 -5.14 15.60
CA GLU A 336 28.33 -5.51 14.23
C GLU A 336 29.42 -4.56 13.70
N PRO A 337 30.50 -5.12 13.09
CA PRO A 337 31.74 -4.39 12.79
C PRO A 337 31.67 -3.43 11.61
#